data_AF-A0A3E1I297-F1
#
_entry.id   AF-A0A3E1I297-F1
#
_cell.length_a   1.000
_cell.length_b   1.000
_cell.length_c   1.000
_cell.angle_alpha   90.00
_cell.angle_beta   90.00
_cell.angle_gamma   90.00
#
_symmetry.space_group_name_H-M   'P 1'
#
loop_
_entity.id
_entity.type
_entity.pdbx_description
1 polymer ?
#
loop_
_entity_poly.entity_id
_entity_poly.type
_entity_poly.pdbx_seq_one_letter_code
_entity_poly.pdbx_strand_id
1 'polypeptide(L)'
;MDAYKMCLLSMAANKVKFAELFGLTIGPDEWPSEGLSRGIVFDRGPGANFDVESAINWLGTFETTPVFSGQSKATVEASHPRDKKSLDQPTYVHSRLNFVQMAKREILQVLMDNRGSDASGRLDDELVLAGVMPTPLAIFNYWDQRGRNSADSMQLHTAIREFLAVRPAAIRNDAVYFYGRKYRSAELVATGVFDRVAKDGVITTTAYTLTMCVRHIWIEVNGRLYELDFIRSQRTLDGTVDISLRDLQLYDQMRRDGNAAFYDEIPAVQQFFKNRFKQETGEDWHAGDRRTGRPAKNASAQRDEADYDRFMGKAK
;
A
#
# COMPACT_ATOMS: atom_id res chain seq x y z
N MET A 1 5.73 -11.09 12.22
CA MET A 1 6.53 -11.57 11.09
C MET A 1 6.66 -10.57 9.97
N ASP A 2 5.57 -9.93 9.52
CA ASP A 2 5.60 -8.96 8.41
C ASP A 2 6.71 -7.91 8.54
N ALA A 3 6.90 -7.29 9.71
CA ALA A 3 7.99 -6.32 9.90
C ALA A 3 9.39 -6.87 9.59
N TYR A 4 9.70 -8.10 10.01
CA TYR A 4 10.99 -8.74 9.71
C TYR A 4 11.14 -9.02 8.21
N LYS A 5 10.08 -9.54 7.57
CA LYS A 5 10.10 -9.76 6.12
C LYS A 5 10.28 -8.45 5.35
N MET A 6 9.71 -7.36 5.84
CA MET A 6 9.91 -6.03 5.23
C MET A 6 11.32 -5.49 5.43
N CYS A 7 11.97 -5.79 6.55
CA CYS A 7 13.41 -5.53 6.70
C CYS A 7 14.23 -6.33 5.68
N LEU A 8 13.89 -7.61 5.45
CA LEU A 8 14.55 -8.43 4.43
C LEU A 8 14.32 -7.88 3.01
N LEU A 9 13.11 -7.42 2.70
CA LEU A 9 12.84 -6.72 1.44
C LEU A 9 13.68 -5.44 1.32
N SER A 10 13.78 -4.66 2.40
CA SER A 10 14.62 -3.46 2.43
C SER A 10 16.07 -3.81 2.09
N MET A 11 16.62 -4.87 2.68
CA MET A 11 17.98 -5.34 2.38
C MET A 11 18.11 -5.77 0.90
N ALA A 12 17.22 -6.64 0.45
CA ALA A 12 17.25 -7.25 -0.88
C ALA A 12 17.07 -6.24 -2.02
N ALA A 13 16.22 -5.23 -1.84
CA ALA A 13 15.87 -4.29 -2.88
C ALA A 13 16.87 -3.13 -2.98
N ASN A 14 17.07 -2.66 -4.21
CA ASN A 14 17.66 -1.37 -4.49
C ASN A 14 16.94 -0.26 -3.71
N LYS A 15 17.69 0.62 -3.05
CA LYS A 15 17.12 1.60 -2.12
C LYS A 15 16.35 2.72 -2.79
N VAL A 16 16.65 3.03 -4.05
CA VAL A 16 15.83 3.94 -4.86
C VAL A 16 14.43 3.36 -5.01
N LYS A 17 14.33 2.08 -5.39
CA LYS A 17 13.04 1.39 -5.49
C LYS A 17 12.35 1.26 -4.14
N PHE A 18 13.08 0.87 -3.10
CA PHE A 18 12.51 0.72 -1.75
C PHE A 18 11.94 2.04 -1.21
N ALA A 19 12.66 3.16 -1.36
CA ALA A 19 12.18 4.48 -0.96
C ALA A 19 10.93 4.91 -1.77
N GLU A 20 10.90 4.58 -3.06
CA GLU A 20 9.77 4.86 -3.95
C GLU A 20 8.49 4.11 -3.52
N LEU A 21 8.60 2.92 -2.90
CA LEU A 21 7.44 2.21 -2.33
C LEU A 21 6.72 3.02 -1.24
N PHE A 22 7.45 3.91 -0.56
CA PHE A 22 6.88 4.85 0.41
C PHE A 22 6.52 6.19 -0.23
N GLY A 23 6.86 6.44 -1.50
CA GLY A 23 6.67 7.71 -2.17
C GLY A 23 7.77 8.74 -1.89
N LEU A 24 8.99 8.26 -1.59
CA LEU A 24 10.20 9.09 -1.50
C LEU A 24 11.04 8.93 -2.79
N THR A 25 11.80 9.96 -3.12
CA THR A 25 12.78 9.94 -4.22
C THR A 25 14.15 10.20 -3.63
N ILE A 26 15.08 9.27 -3.89
CA ILE A 26 16.48 9.37 -3.44
C ILE A 26 17.41 9.01 -4.61
N GLY A 27 18.63 9.52 -4.57
CA GLY A 27 19.71 9.11 -5.46
C GLY A 27 20.30 7.74 -5.09
N PRO A 28 20.90 7.01 -6.06
CA PRO A 28 21.52 5.71 -5.80
C PRO A 28 22.74 5.81 -4.87
N ASP A 29 23.41 6.96 -4.82
CA ASP A 29 24.57 7.24 -3.97
C ASP A 29 24.19 7.57 -2.52
N GLU A 30 22.92 7.92 -2.26
CA GLU A 30 22.45 8.30 -0.92
C GLU A 30 22.30 7.10 0.01
N TRP A 31 21.95 5.94 -0.56
CA TRP A 31 21.84 4.68 0.16
C TRP A 31 22.23 3.50 -0.76
N PRO A 32 23.54 3.24 -0.91
CA PRO A 32 24.03 2.32 -1.93
C PRO A 32 23.94 0.84 -1.54
N SER A 33 23.59 0.51 -0.29
CA SER A 33 23.56 -0.89 0.14
C SER A 33 22.42 -1.66 -0.52
N GLU A 34 22.72 -2.86 -1.03
CA GLU A 34 21.77 -3.75 -1.69
C GLU A 34 22.21 -5.20 -1.52
N GLY A 35 21.24 -6.10 -1.40
CA GLY A 35 21.47 -7.54 -1.26
C GLY A 35 21.27 -8.05 0.17
N LEU A 36 21.08 -9.36 0.26
CA LEU A 36 20.82 -10.08 1.51
C LEU A 36 22.13 -10.56 2.14
N SER A 37 22.20 -10.49 3.47
CA SER A 37 23.28 -11.18 4.19
C SER A 37 22.99 -12.68 4.24
N ARG A 38 24.00 -13.51 3.98
CA ARG A 38 23.90 -14.97 4.17
C ARG A 38 23.83 -15.36 5.64
N GLY A 39 24.33 -14.52 6.55
CA GLY A 39 24.22 -14.70 7.99
C GLY A 39 23.29 -13.65 8.59
N ILE A 40 22.20 -14.08 9.20
CA ILE A 40 21.23 -13.19 9.82
C ILE A 40 21.05 -13.56 11.29
N VAL A 41 21.12 -12.53 12.13
CA VAL A 41 20.80 -12.63 13.55
C VAL A 41 19.49 -11.89 13.79
N PHE A 42 18.47 -12.60 14.28
CA PHE A 42 17.20 -12.01 14.66
C PHE A 42 17.07 -11.87 16.18
N ASP A 43 16.31 -10.86 16.59
CA ASP A 43 15.92 -10.71 17.98
C ASP A 43 15.05 -11.89 18.41
N ARG A 44 15.35 -12.39 19.62
CA ARG A 44 14.51 -13.38 20.28
C ARG A 44 13.16 -12.74 20.62
N GLY A 45 12.10 -13.23 19.97
CA GLY A 45 10.76 -12.64 20.01
C GLY A 45 9.96 -13.11 18.79
N PRO A 46 9.25 -12.21 18.08
CA PRO A 46 8.56 -12.59 16.84
C PRO A 46 9.50 -13.24 15.81
N GLY A 47 10.79 -12.86 15.78
CA GLY A 47 11.79 -13.42 14.88
C GLY A 47 12.16 -14.90 15.14
N ALA A 48 11.84 -15.45 16.32
CA ALA A 48 12.14 -16.84 16.65
C ALA A 48 11.33 -17.87 15.83
N ASN A 49 10.19 -17.44 15.26
CA ASN A 49 9.33 -18.27 14.44
C ASN A 49 9.56 -18.01 12.94
N PHE A 50 10.73 -17.49 12.56
CA PHE A 50 11.07 -17.36 11.14
C PHE A 50 11.27 -18.75 10.53
N ASP A 51 10.57 -19.00 9.43
CA ASP A 51 10.71 -20.25 8.69
C ASP A 51 12.00 -20.21 7.88
N VAL A 52 13.01 -20.91 8.38
CA VAL A 52 14.35 -21.00 7.77
C VAL A 52 14.36 -21.99 6.61
N GLU A 53 13.51 -23.02 6.64
CA GLU A 53 13.53 -24.09 5.63
C GLU A 53 13.12 -23.56 4.25
N SER A 54 12.08 -22.73 4.18
CA SER A 54 11.68 -22.07 2.94
C SER A 54 12.72 -21.07 2.42
N ALA A 55 13.59 -20.55 3.30
CA ALA A 55 14.62 -19.57 2.98
C ALA A 55 16.01 -20.16 2.65
N ILE A 56 16.18 -21.49 2.67
CA ILE A 56 17.49 -22.17 2.57
C ILE A 56 18.31 -21.81 1.32
N ASN A 57 17.64 -21.39 0.24
CA ASN A 57 18.29 -21.06 -1.02
C ASN A 57 19.14 -19.78 -0.96
N TRP A 58 18.87 -18.89 0.01
CA TRP A 58 19.58 -17.62 0.17
C TRP A 58 20.10 -17.40 1.59
N LEU A 59 19.51 -18.05 2.60
CA LEU A 59 19.89 -17.96 4.00
C LEU A 59 20.89 -19.06 4.35
N GLY A 60 22.15 -18.68 4.62
CA GLY A 60 23.21 -19.63 5.00
C GLY A 60 23.29 -19.91 6.50
N THR A 61 23.14 -18.87 7.32
CA THR A 61 23.23 -18.98 8.78
C THR A 61 22.13 -18.15 9.43
N PHE A 62 21.39 -18.77 10.34
CA PHE A 62 20.33 -18.13 11.11
C PHE A 62 20.61 -18.28 12.60
N GLU A 63 20.70 -17.15 13.30
CA GLU A 63 20.90 -17.12 14.74
C GLU A 63 19.81 -16.28 15.41
N THR A 64 19.48 -16.64 16.65
CA THR A 64 18.63 -15.82 17.52
C THR A 64 19.43 -15.39 18.75
N THR A 65 19.19 -14.18 19.23
CA THR A 65 19.93 -13.65 20.38
C THR A 65 19.77 -14.54 21.63
N PRO A 66 20.87 -14.83 22.38
CA PRO A 66 20.80 -15.66 23.59
C PRO A 66 19.90 -15.07 24.69
N VAL A 67 19.34 -15.95 25.53
CA VAL A 67 18.50 -15.54 26.67
C VAL A 67 19.32 -14.68 27.65
N PHE A 68 18.73 -13.58 28.14
CA PHE A 68 19.36 -12.62 29.07
C PHE A 68 20.58 -11.86 28.52
N SER A 69 20.87 -11.94 27.22
CA SER A 69 21.97 -11.20 26.60
C SER A 69 21.49 -9.93 25.91
N GLY A 70 21.05 -8.94 26.69
CA GLY A 70 20.69 -7.60 26.19
C GLY A 70 21.85 -6.85 25.51
N GLN A 71 23.08 -7.36 25.63
CA GLN A 71 24.29 -6.83 24.99
C GLN A 71 24.81 -7.65 23.80
N SER A 72 24.21 -8.82 23.48
CA SER A 72 24.55 -9.57 22.25
C SER A 72 24.16 -8.83 20.95
N LYS A 73 23.46 -7.71 21.10
CA LYS A 73 23.19 -6.68 20.09
C LYS A 73 24.50 -6.01 19.69
N ALA A 74 25.26 -6.66 18.81
CA ALA A 74 26.49 -6.13 18.27
C ALA A 74 26.23 -4.74 17.65
N THR A 75 26.86 -3.72 18.24
CA THR A 75 27.17 -2.38 17.71
C THR A 75 26.07 -1.47 17.14
N VAL A 76 24.96 -1.98 16.61
CA VAL A 76 23.89 -1.20 15.94
C VAL A 76 22.96 -0.52 16.96
N GLU A 77 22.66 -1.18 18.08
CA GLU A 77 21.77 -0.61 19.10
C GLU A 77 22.39 0.48 19.99
N ALA A 78 23.72 0.55 20.05
CA ALA A 78 24.40 1.58 20.82
C ALA A 78 24.31 2.97 20.15
N SER A 79 24.19 2.98 18.81
CA SER A 79 24.10 4.21 17.99
C SER A 79 22.66 4.70 17.77
N HIS A 80 21.63 3.92 18.11
CA HIS A 80 20.26 4.42 18.02
C HIS A 80 20.05 5.54 19.03
N PRO A 81 19.36 6.64 18.63
CA PRO A 81 19.08 7.75 19.52
C PRO A 81 18.38 7.25 20.80
N ARG A 82 19.01 7.46 21.95
CA ARG A 82 18.40 7.17 23.25
C ARG A 82 17.81 8.45 23.81
N ASP A 83 16.55 8.37 24.23
CA ASP A 83 15.92 9.49 24.93
C ASP A 83 16.68 9.79 26.21
N LYS A 84 17.11 11.05 26.35
CA LYS A 84 17.63 11.56 27.61
C LYS A 84 16.45 11.61 28.60
N LYS A 85 16.52 10.81 29.66
CA LYS A 85 15.56 10.92 30.76
C LYS A 85 15.78 12.27 31.45
N SER A 86 14.88 13.23 31.22
CA SER A 86 14.82 14.42 32.08
C SER A 86 14.23 14.01 33.44
N LEU A 87 14.64 14.68 34.51
CA LEU A 87 14.12 14.46 35.86
C LEU A 87 12.77 15.17 36.09
N ASP A 88 12.17 15.73 35.03
CA ASP A 88 10.91 16.47 35.12
C ASP A 88 9.70 15.52 35.19
N GLN A 89 8.53 16.12 35.39
CA GLN A 89 7.25 15.42 35.36
C GLN A 89 7.09 14.65 34.03
N PRO A 90 6.59 13.40 34.04
CA PRO A 90 6.40 12.61 32.82
C PRO A 90 5.52 13.35 31.82
N THR A 91 6.08 13.71 30.67
CA THR A 91 5.36 14.26 29.53
C THR A 91 5.40 13.23 28.40
N TYR A 92 4.38 13.23 27.53
CA TYR A 92 4.37 12.37 26.35
C TYR A 92 4.23 13.24 25.10
N VAL A 93 4.97 12.87 24.05
CA VAL A 93 4.86 13.49 22.74
C VAL A 93 3.93 12.63 21.91
N HIS A 94 2.76 13.15 21.56
CA HIS A 94 1.89 12.49 20.58
C HIS A 94 2.23 13.00 19.18
N SER A 95 2.80 12.12 18.35
CA SER A 95 3.11 12.44 16.96
C SER A 95 1.84 12.69 16.17
N ARG A 96 1.85 13.69 15.28
CA ARG A 96 0.78 13.94 14.29
C ARG A 96 0.96 13.14 13.01
N LEU A 97 2.05 12.39 12.88
CA LEU A 97 2.37 11.62 11.68
C LEU A 97 1.59 10.32 11.63
N ASN A 98 1.05 9.98 10.47
CA ASN A 98 0.51 8.64 10.23
C ASN A 98 1.65 7.61 10.11
N PHE A 99 1.29 6.32 10.08
CA PHE A 99 2.27 5.23 10.05
C PHE A 99 3.27 5.36 8.89
N VAL A 100 2.78 5.69 7.69
CA VAL A 100 3.64 5.82 6.51
C VAL A 100 4.56 7.03 6.61
N GLN A 101 4.07 8.16 7.13
CA GLN A 101 4.88 9.35 7.36
C GLN A 101 5.96 9.10 8.40
N MET A 102 5.69 8.28 9.42
CA MET A 102 6.73 7.82 10.35
C MET A 102 7.77 6.97 9.62
N ALA A 103 7.36 6.01 8.78
CA ALA A 103 8.29 5.21 7.99
C ALA A 103 9.16 6.07 7.05
N LYS A 104 8.57 7.08 6.38
CA LYS A 104 9.30 8.06 5.57
C LYS A 104 10.35 8.80 6.39
N ARG A 105 9.99 9.26 7.59
CA ARG A 105 10.91 9.93 8.50
C ARG A 105 12.08 9.02 8.86
N GLU A 106 11.82 7.75 9.19
CA GLU A 106 12.89 6.80 9.53
C GLU A 106 13.82 6.53 8.33
N ILE A 107 13.29 6.46 7.11
CA ILE A 107 14.13 6.35 5.90
C ILE A 107 15.05 7.57 5.79
N LEU A 108 14.50 8.78 5.87
CA LEU A 108 15.30 10.01 5.80
C LEU A 108 16.28 10.15 6.96
N GLN A 109 15.92 9.68 8.15
CA GLN A 109 16.78 9.63 9.33
C GLN A 109 18.00 8.74 9.05
N VAL A 110 17.82 7.55 8.48
CA VAL A 110 18.93 6.67 8.09
C VAL A 110 19.86 7.34 7.08
N LEU A 111 19.33 8.08 6.09
CA LEU A 111 20.17 8.83 5.13
C LEU A 111 20.98 9.91 5.82
N MET A 112 20.34 10.65 6.74
CA MET A 112 21.00 11.68 7.53
C MET A 112 22.09 11.07 8.42
N ASP A 113 21.81 9.95 9.09
CA ASP A 113 22.74 9.27 9.97
C ASP A 113 23.93 8.69 9.20
N ASN A 114 23.69 8.11 8.03
CA ASN A 114 24.74 7.57 7.16
C ASN A 114 25.73 8.64 6.70
N ARG A 115 25.26 9.88 6.50
CA ARG A 115 26.08 11.01 6.05
C ARG A 115 26.67 11.84 7.19
N GLY A 116 25.98 11.90 8.33
CA GLY A 116 26.28 12.86 9.40
C GLY A 116 26.80 12.27 10.70
N SER A 117 26.64 10.96 10.94
CA SER A 117 27.12 10.33 12.17
C SER A 117 28.64 10.21 12.18
N ASP A 118 29.24 10.50 13.33
CA ASP A 118 30.68 10.30 13.55
C ASP A 118 31.01 8.81 13.63
N ALA A 119 31.79 8.33 12.66
CA ALA A 119 32.34 6.98 12.59
C ALA A 119 33.87 6.97 12.67
N SER A 120 34.50 8.03 13.19
CA SER A 120 35.97 8.14 13.32
C SER A 120 36.60 6.96 14.07
N GLY A 121 35.92 6.43 15.09
CA GLY A 121 36.38 5.24 15.83
C GLY A 121 36.36 3.93 15.03
N ARG A 122 35.88 3.94 13.78
CA ARG A 122 35.90 2.80 12.85
C ARG A 122 36.93 2.97 11.72
N LEU A 123 37.66 4.08 11.70
CA LEU A 123 38.75 4.28 10.75
C LEU A 123 39.99 3.51 11.23
N ASP A 124 40.47 2.59 10.41
CA ASP A 124 41.79 1.98 10.56
C ASP A 124 42.84 2.79 9.76
N ASP A 125 44.11 2.42 9.89
CA ASP A 125 45.22 3.11 9.22
C ASP A 125 45.03 3.15 7.69
N GLU A 126 44.43 2.10 7.10
CA GLU A 126 44.14 2.02 5.67
C GLU A 126 43.12 3.09 5.25
N LEU A 127 42.00 3.20 5.97
CA LEU A 127 40.95 4.19 5.71
C LEU A 127 41.46 5.63 5.90
N VAL A 128 42.30 5.85 6.93
CA VAL A 128 42.93 7.15 7.19
C VAL A 128 43.88 7.54 6.05
N LEU A 129 44.77 6.63 5.62
CA LEU A 129 45.70 6.85 4.52
C LEU A 129 44.99 7.11 3.19
N ALA A 130 43.84 6.47 2.97
CA ALA A 130 43.01 6.67 1.80
C ALA A 130 42.16 7.95 1.83
N GLY A 131 42.20 8.73 2.93
CA GLY A 131 41.44 9.97 3.06
C GLY A 131 39.92 9.77 3.15
N VAL A 132 39.48 8.60 3.66
CA VAL A 132 38.05 8.29 3.79
C VAL A 132 37.42 9.17 4.87
N MET A 133 36.31 9.82 4.54
CA MET A 133 35.55 10.62 5.50
C MET A 133 35.05 9.72 6.65
N PRO A 134 35.06 10.19 7.91
CA PRO A 134 34.62 9.42 9.09
C PRO A 134 33.09 9.31 9.18
N THR A 135 32.44 8.87 8.11
CA THR A 135 30.98 8.69 8.04
C THR A 135 30.66 7.25 7.66
N PRO A 136 29.54 6.67 8.14
CA PRO A 136 29.15 5.31 7.77
C PRO A 136 29.08 5.10 6.26
N LEU A 137 28.55 6.07 5.50
CA LEU A 137 28.43 5.98 4.05
C LEU A 137 29.79 5.92 3.35
N ALA A 138 30.74 6.77 3.73
CA ALA A 138 32.06 6.81 3.10
C ALA A 138 32.86 5.54 3.39
N ILE A 139 32.81 5.04 4.63
CA ILE A 139 33.45 3.77 5.03
C ILE A 139 32.84 2.60 4.26
N PHE A 140 31.51 2.53 4.17
CA PHE A 140 30.82 1.49 3.39
C PHE A 140 31.26 1.51 1.92
N ASN A 141 31.21 2.67 1.27
CA ASN A 141 31.58 2.82 -0.14
C ASN A 141 33.04 2.43 -0.42
N TYR A 142 33.95 2.78 0.49
CA TYR A 142 35.37 2.42 0.35
C TYR A 142 35.57 0.90 0.29
N TRP A 143 34.89 0.17 1.17
CA TRP A 143 34.99 -1.28 1.28
C TRP A 143 34.21 -2.01 0.18
N ASP A 144 33.02 -1.52 -0.16
CA ASP A 144 32.19 -2.08 -1.23
C ASP A 144 32.92 -2.04 -2.59
N GLN A 145 33.55 -0.92 -2.92
CA GLN A 145 34.38 -0.79 -4.13
C GLN A 145 35.57 -1.76 -4.20
N ARG A 146 35.98 -2.32 -3.05
CA ARG A 146 37.07 -3.32 -2.94
C ARG A 146 36.54 -4.75 -2.89
N GLY A 147 35.24 -4.96 -3.12
CA GLY A 147 34.62 -6.27 -3.05
C GLY A 147 34.56 -6.82 -1.62
N ARG A 148 34.65 -5.95 -0.59
CA ARG A 148 34.47 -6.34 0.82
C ARG A 148 32.99 -6.31 1.23
N ASN A 149 32.12 -6.70 0.29
CA ASN A 149 30.70 -6.88 0.48
C ASN A 149 30.33 -8.28 0.00
N SER A 150 29.76 -9.09 0.90
CA SER A 150 29.32 -10.47 0.62
C SER A 150 27.80 -10.58 0.49
N ALA A 151 27.11 -9.47 0.26
CA ALA A 151 25.67 -9.45 0.06
C ALA A 151 25.29 -10.25 -1.20
N ASP A 152 24.27 -11.09 -1.06
CA ASP A 152 23.72 -11.89 -2.14
C ASP A 152 22.62 -11.09 -2.84
N SER A 153 22.76 -10.90 -4.15
CA SER A 153 21.79 -10.15 -4.94
C SER A 153 20.52 -10.97 -5.12
N MET A 154 19.35 -10.36 -4.88
CA MET A 154 18.07 -11.00 -5.13
C MET A 154 17.27 -10.18 -6.13
N GLN A 155 16.74 -10.83 -7.18
CA GLN A 155 15.86 -10.16 -8.11
C GLN A 155 14.61 -9.63 -7.39
N LEU A 156 14.22 -8.38 -7.69
CA LEU A 156 13.11 -7.72 -7.03
C LEU A 156 11.81 -8.55 -7.06
N HIS A 157 11.49 -9.17 -8.19
CA HIS A 157 10.30 -10.03 -8.31
C HIS A 157 10.36 -11.26 -7.40
N THR A 158 11.54 -11.81 -7.15
CA THR A 158 11.74 -12.90 -6.18
C THR A 158 11.56 -12.37 -4.76
N ALA A 159 12.18 -11.23 -4.44
CA ALA A 159 12.05 -10.58 -3.13
C ALA A 159 10.59 -10.23 -2.79
N ILE A 160 9.82 -9.75 -3.78
CA ILE A 160 8.39 -9.47 -3.61
C ILE A 160 7.62 -10.73 -3.25
N ARG A 161 7.82 -11.83 -3.99
CA ARG A 161 7.13 -13.10 -3.73
C ARG A 161 7.47 -13.68 -2.36
N GLU A 162 8.72 -13.56 -1.96
CA GLU A 162 9.23 -14.15 -0.72
C GLU A 162 8.80 -13.35 0.53
N PHE A 163 8.89 -12.02 0.44
CA PHE A 163 8.83 -11.16 1.62
C PHE A 163 7.52 -10.37 1.76
N LEU A 164 6.80 -10.08 0.69
CA LEU A 164 5.56 -9.30 0.81
C LEU A 164 4.39 -10.15 1.34
N ALA A 165 3.46 -9.47 1.99
CA ALA A 165 2.25 -10.12 2.48
C ALA A 165 1.33 -10.47 1.30
N VAL A 166 0.85 -11.71 1.26
CA VAL A 166 -0.11 -12.17 0.26
C VAL A 166 -1.53 -12.01 0.79
N ARG A 167 -2.39 -11.37 0.00
CA ARG A 167 -3.79 -11.09 0.35
C ARG A 167 -4.71 -11.29 -0.86
N PRO A 168 -5.98 -11.67 -0.67
CA PRO A 168 -6.93 -11.79 -1.77
C PRO A 168 -7.17 -10.44 -2.46
N ALA A 169 -7.27 -10.47 -3.79
CA ALA A 169 -7.62 -9.34 -4.63
C ALA A 169 -8.59 -9.78 -5.74
N ALA A 170 -9.20 -8.82 -6.41
CA ALA A 170 -10.22 -9.09 -7.42
C ALA A 170 -9.97 -8.26 -8.68
N ILE A 171 -9.80 -8.90 -9.83
CA ILE A 171 -9.74 -8.22 -11.12
C ILE A 171 -11.18 -8.04 -11.63
N ARG A 172 -11.56 -6.79 -11.92
CA ARG A 172 -12.83 -6.44 -12.57
C ARG A 172 -12.55 -5.83 -13.94
N ASN A 173 -13.59 -5.48 -14.68
CA ASN A 173 -13.50 -4.91 -16.03
C ASN A 173 -12.69 -3.60 -16.13
N ASP A 174 -12.50 -2.84 -15.04
CA ASP A 174 -11.84 -1.53 -15.09
C ASP A 174 -10.48 -1.46 -14.37
N ALA A 175 -10.29 -2.27 -13.33
CA ALA A 175 -9.12 -2.22 -12.45
C ALA A 175 -8.99 -3.49 -11.60
N VAL A 176 -7.86 -3.60 -10.90
CA VAL A 176 -7.69 -4.55 -9.81
C VAL A 176 -8.15 -3.91 -8.51
N TYR A 177 -9.02 -4.60 -7.79
CA TYR A 177 -9.60 -4.15 -6.53
C TYR A 177 -8.90 -4.84 -5.37
N PHE A 178 -8.44 -4.03 -4.43
CA PHE A 178 -7.79 -4.47 -3.20
C PHE A 178 -8.35 -3.67 -2.03
N TYR A 179 -9.12 -4.34 -1.15
CA TYR A 179 -9.83 -3.72 -0.03
C TYR A 179 -10.55 -2.41 -0.42
N GLY A 180 -11.34 -2.50 -1.50
CA GLY A 180 -12.15 -1.39 -2.01
C GLY A 180 -11.36 -0.26 -2.69
N ARG A 181 -10.03 -0.33 -2.77
CA ARG A 181 -9.21 0.57 -3.60
C ARG A 181 -8.97 -0.01 -4.99
N LYS A 182 -8.82 0.86 -5.99
CA LYS A 182 -8.53 0.49 -7.38
C LYS A 182 -7.04 0.66 -7.67
N TYR A 183 -6.48 -0.33 -8.34
CA TYR A 183 -5.09 -0.40 -8.75
C TYR A 183 -4.99 -0.71 -10.24
N ARG A 184 -4.02 -0.10 -10.92
CA ARG A 184 -3.82 -0.26 -12.36
C ARG A 184 -2.37 -0.03 -12.74
N SER A 185 -1.95 -0.65 -13.84
CA SER A 185 -0.70 -0.32 -14.52
C SER A 185 -0.86 -0.44 -16.03
N ALA A 186 -0.08 0.35 -16.77
CA ALA A 186 -0.09 0.31 -18.23
C ALA A 186 0.31 -1.08 -18.75
N GLU A 187 1.30 -1.72 -18.12
CA GLU A 187 1.75 -3.07 -18.47
C GLU A 187 0.63 -4.10 -18.34
N LEU A 188 -0.12 -4.08 -17.23
CA LEU A 188 -1.21 -5.02 -17.05
C LEU A 188 -2.35 -4.76 -18.03
N VAL A 189 -2.67 -3.48 -18.32
CA VAL A 189 -3.68 -3.12 -19.33
C VAL A 189 -3.31 -3.69 -20.69
N ALA A 190 -2.04 -3.61 -21.09
CA ALA A 190 -1.56 -4.11 -22.38
C ALA A 190 -1.75 -5.63 -22.56
N THR A 191 -1.95 -6.40 -21.48
CA THR A 191 -2.24 -7.84 -21.57
C THR A 191 -3.66 -8.16 -22.05
N GLY A 192 -4.56 -7.17 -22.06
CA GLY A 192 -5.99 -7.37 -22.33
C GLY A 192 -6.72 -8.15 -21.24
N VAL A 193 -6.15 -8.27 -20.02
CA VAL A 193 -6.77 -9.03 -18.92
C VAL A 193 -8.16 -8.49 -18.56
N PHE A 194 -8.35 -7.18 -18.66
CA PHE A 194 -9.60 -6.51 -18.31
C PHE A 194 -10.72 -6.79 -19.32
N ASP A 195 -10.38 -6.96 -20.60
CA ASP A 195 -11.34 -7.26 -21.67
C ASP A 195 -11.90 -8.68 -21.57
N ARG A 196 -11.17 -9.58 -20.90
CA ARG A 196 -11.60 -10.96 -20.64
C ARG A 196 -12.59 -11.07 -19.50
N VAL A 197 -12.73 -10.03 -18.69
CA VAL A 197 -13.69 -10.01 -17.58
C VAL A 197 -15.07 -9.67 -18.16
N ALA A 198 -16.04 -10.57 -17.99
CA ALA A 198 -17.43 -10.28 -18.33
C ALA A 198 -17.92 -8.98 -17.65
N LYS A 199 -18.95 -8.33 -18.17
CA LYS A 199 -19.42 -7.01 -17.70
C LYS A 199 -19.64 -6.94 -16.17
N ASP A 200 -20.12 -8.02 -15.58
CA ASP A 200 -20.33 -8.19 -14.13
C ASP A 200 -19.46 -9.32 -13.52
N GLY A 201 -18.44 -9.75 -14.26
CA GLY A 201 -17.52 -10.81 -13.86
C GLY A 201 -16.46 -10.32 -12.86
N VAL A 202 -15.94 -11.26 -12.08
CA VAL A 202 -14.82 -11.04 -11.16
C VAL A 202 -13.84 -12.21 -11.29
N ILE A 203 -12.58 -11.91 -11.54
CA ILE A 203 -11.50 -12.90 -11.47
C ILE A 203 -10.83 -12.75 -10.11
N THR A 204 -10.88 -13.81 -9.29
CA THR A 204 -10.17 -13.85 -8.02
C THR A 204 -8.67 -14.03 -8.28
N THR A 205 -7.86 -13.26 -7.56
CA THR A 205 -6.39 -13.34 -7.63
C THR A 205 -5.79 -13.05 -6.26
N THR A 206 -4.48 -13.13 -6.16
CA THR A 206 -3.71 -12.74 -4.98
C THR A 206 -2.88 -11.51 -5.29
N ALA A 207 -2.85 -10.59 -4.32
CA ALA A 207 -1.98 -9.43 -4.34
C ALA A 207 -0.86 -9.61 -3.31
N TYR A 208 0.36 -9.36 -3.75
CA TYR A 208 1.52 -9.13 -2.90
C TYR A 208 1.51 -7.65 -2.52
N THR A 209 1.66 -7.35 -1.23
CA THR A 209 1.59 -5.99 -0.73
C THR A 209 2.58 -5.72 0.39
N LEU A 210 3.05 -4.47 0.41
CA LEU A 210 3.86 -3.93 1.50
C LEU A 210 2.94 -3.52 2.66
N THR A 211 3.01 -4.22 3.79
CA THR A 211 2.10 -4.02 4.93
C THR A 211 2.13 -2.58 5.48
N MET A 212 3.30 -1.94 5.46
CA MET A 212 3.50 -0.58 5.96
C MET A 212 2.94 0.49 5.02
N CYS A 213 2.93 0.28 3.70
CA CYS A 213 2.45 1.25 2.73
C CYS A 213 1.83 0.56 1.52
N VAL A 214 0.52 0.66 1.35
CA VAL A 214 -0.23 0.07 0.24
C VAL A 214 -0.34 1.01 -0.97
N ARG A 215 0.77 1.67 -1.30
CA ARG A 215 0.85 2.57 -2.46
C ARG A 215 0.86 1.79 -3.77
N HIS A 216 1.63 0.71 -3.78
CA HIS A 216 1.73 -0.25 -4.87
C HIS A 216 1.28 -1.63 -4.39
N ILE A 217 0.71 -2.41 -5.30
CA ILE A 217 0.50 -3.85 -5.13
C ILE A 217 1.08 -4.57 -6.32
N TRP A 218 1.38 -5.86 -6.15
CA TRP A 218 1.75 -6.72 -7.27
C TRP A 218 0.78 -7.86 -7.40
N ILE A 219 0.40 -8.21 -8.62
CA ILE A 219 -0.39 -9.41 -8.90
C ILE A 219 0.31 -10.27 -9.93
N GLU A 220 0.06 -11.57 -9.90
CA GLU A 220 0.59 -12.50 -10.88
C GLU A 220 -0.48 -12.85 -11.92
N VAL A 221 -0.14 -12.65 -13.19
CA VAL A 221 -1.00 -12.99 -14.33
C VAL A 221 -0.16 -13.75 -15.35
N ASN A 222 -0.57 -14.98 -15.67
CA ASN A 222 0.15 -15.88 -16.59
C ASN A 222 1.64 -16.07 -16.22
N GLY A 223 1.96 -16.22 -14.93
CA GLY A 223 3.33 -16.44 -14.44
C GLY A 223 4.20 -15.18 -14.39
N ARG A 224 3.70 -14.02 -14.83
CA ARG A 224 4.40 -12.73 -14.76
C ARG A 224 3.82 -11.87 -13.64
N LEU A 225 4.72 -11.31 -12.84
CA LEU A 225 4.38 -10.35 -11.80
C LEU A 225 4.24 -8.96 -12.43
N TYR A 226 3.15 -8.27 -12.12
CA TYR A 226 2.90 -6.89 -12.55
C TYR A 226 2.80 -6.00 -11.33
N GLU A 227 3.50 -4.88 -11.35
CA GLU A 227 3.34 -3.80 -10.38
C GLU A 227 2.15 -2.92 -10.77
N LEU A 228 1.34 -2.54 -9.80
CA LEU A 228 0.16 -1.70 -9.99
C LEU A 228 0.13 -0.55 -9.00
N ASP A 229 -0.21 0.62 -9.52
CA ASP A 229 -0.34 1.85 -8.74
C ASP A 229 -1.78 2.09 -8.34
N PHE A 230 -1.96 2.68 -7.16
CA PHE A 230 -3.26 3.17 -6.75
C PHE A 230 -3.78 4.27 -7.70
N ILE A 231 -5.01 4.10 -8.18
CA ILE A 231 -5.68 5.10 -9.03
C ILE A 231 -6.16 6.27 -8.16
N ARG A 232 -5.57 7.45 -8.36
CA ARG A 232 -6.02 8.68 -7.71
C ARG A 232 -7.31 9.18 -8.37
N SER A 233 -8.33 9.49 -7.56
CA SER A 233 -9.49 10.23 -8.04
C SER A 233 -9.21 11.74 -7.94
N GLN A 234 -9.93 12.57 -8.71
CA GLN A 234 -9.84 14.05 -8.57
C GLN A 234 -10.16 14.55 -7.15
N ARG A 235 -10.87 13.73 -6.35
CA ARG A 235 -11.24 14.05 -4.96
C ARG A 235 -10.22 13.54 -3.94
N THR A 236 -9.19 12.80 -4.38
CA THR A 236 -8.18 12.24 -3.49
C THR A 236 -7.22 13.36 -3.08
N LEU A 237 -7.24 13.73 -1.80
CA LEU A 237 -6.32 14.71 -1.23
C LEU A 237 -4.89 14.17 -1.26
N ASP A 238 -3.93 15.04 -1.60
CA ASP A 238 -2.51 14.71 -1.51
C ASP A 238 -2.14 14.34 -0.06
N GLY A 239 -1.36 13.27 0.10
CA GLY A 239 -1.00 12.70 1.40
C GLY A 239 -1.97 11.66 1.96
N THR A 240 -3.18 11.48 1.39
CA THR A 240 -4.12 10.40 1.79
C THR A 240 -3.94 9.09 1.02
N VAL A 241 -3.06 9.11 0.01
CA VAL A 241 -2.74 7.95 -0.83
C VAL A 241 -1.95 6.91 -0.03
N ASP A 242 -0.94 7.38 0.69
CA ASP A 242 0.02 6.54 1.40
C ASP A 242 -0.53 6.16 2.78
N ILE A 243 -1.13 4.98 2.88
CA ILE A 243 -1.66 4.41 4.13
C ILE A 243 -1.14 2.99 4.34
N SER A 244 -1.22 2.48 5.57
CA SER A 244 -0.85 1.10 5.85
C SER A 244 -1.92 0.11 5.37
N LEU A 245 -1.57 -1.17 5.25
CA LEU A 245 -2.53 -2.23 4.94
C LEU A 245 -3.63 -2.32 6.00
N ARG A 246 -3.29 -2.09 7.27
CA ARG A 246 -4.25 -2.10 8.38
C ARG A 246 -5.29 -0.98 8.21
N ASP A 247 -4.84 0.23 7.90
CA ASP A 247 -5.75 1.37 7.68
C ASP A 247 -6.64 1.11 6.47
N LEU A 248 -6.08 0.53 5.41
CA LEU A 248 -6.86 0.16 4.22
C LEU A 248 -7.96 -0.86 4.55
N GLN A 249 -7.63 -1.90 5.32
CA GLN A 249 -8.61 -2.90 5.78
C GLN A 249 -9.69 -2.27 6.66
N LEU A 250 -9.31 -1.37 7.58
CA LEU A 250 -10.25 -0.65 8.42
C LEU A 250 -11.22 0.20 7.58
N TYR A 251 -10.70 0.94 6.59
CA TYR A 251 -11.53 1.75 5.71
C TYR A 251 -12.46 0.90 4.84
N ASP A 252 -12.03 -0.27 4.39
CA ASP A 252 -12.88 -1.20 3.64
C ASP A 252 -14.01 -1.74 4.53
N GLN A 253 -13.71 -2.10 5.78
CA GLN A 253 -14.71 -2.55 6.73
C GLN A 253 -15.75 -1.45 7.00
N MET A 254 -15.30 -0.22 7.31
CA MET A 254 -16.20 0.92 7.52
C MET A 254 -17.09 1.20 6.30
N ARG A 255 -16.58 1.03 5.07
CA ARG A 255 -17.39 1.18 3.85
C ARG A 255 -18.43 0.07 3.74
N ARG A 256 -18.07 -1.17 4.05
CA ARG A 256 -19.01 -2.30 4.02
C ARG A 256 -20.12 -2.12 5.04
N ASP A 257 -19.77 -1.73 6.26
CA ASP A 257 -20.73 -1.50 7.35
C ASP A 257 -21.66 -0.33 7.01
N GLY A 258 -21.12 0.78 6.50
CA GLY A 258 -21.92 1.92 6.06
C GLY A 258 -22.85 1.59 4.89
N ASN A 259 -22.40 0.80 3.92
CA ASN A 259 -23.25 0.35 2.82
C ASN A 259 -24.35 -0.60 3.30
N ALA A 260 -24.04 -1.52 4.22
CA ALA A 260 -25.03 -2.42 4.80
C ALA A 260 -26.13 -1.63 5.53
N ALA A 261 -25.75 -0.71 6.41
CA ALA A 261 -26.69 0.18 7.10
C ALA A 261 -27.54 1.00 6.12
N PHE A 262 -26.92 1.53 5.05
CA PHE A 262 -27.66 2.26 4.02
C PHE A 262 -28.69 1.37 3.32
N TYR A 263 -28.33 0.14 2.92
CA TYR A 263 -29.27 -0.78 2.29
C TYR A 263 -30.44 -1.16 3.20
N ASP A 264 -30.20 -1.27 4.51
CA ASP A 264 -31.25 -1.51 5.51
C ASP A 264 -32.17 -0.29 5.70
N GLU A 265 -31.66 0.94 5.55
CA GLU A 265 -32.43 2.18 5.66
C GLU A 265 -33.27 2.52 4.42
N ILE A 266 -32.86 2.07 3.22
CA ILE A 266 -33.54 2.40 1.95
C ILE A 266 -35.06 2.17 2.01
N PRO A 267 -35.57 1.01 2.49
CA PRO A 267 -37.01 0.77 2.56
C PRO A 267 -37.74 1.76 3.49
N ALA A 268 -37.14 2.08 4.64
CA ALA A 268 -37.72 3.00 5.61
C ALA A 268 -37.79 4.43 5.05
N VAL A 269 -36.71 4.89 4.41
CA VAL A 269 -36.66 6.20 3.74
C VAL A 269 -37.69 6.28 2.62
N GLN A 270 -37.77 5.25 1.76
CA GLN A 270 -38.77 5.19 0.69
C GLN A 270 -40.19 5.24 1.26
N GLN A 271 -40.48 4.49 2.33
CA GLN A 271 -41.79 4.50 2.95
C GLN A 271 -42.13 5.85 3.60
N PHE A 272 -41.16 6.50 4.26
CA PHE A 272 -41.35 7.82 4.85
C PHE A 272 -41.79 8.84 3.80
N PHE A 273 -41.10 8.91 2.66
CA PHE A 273 -41.46 9.84 1.58
C PHE A 273 -42.78 9.46 0.90
N LYS A 274 -43.08 8.17 0.73
CA LYS A 274 -44.39 7.72 0.23
C LYS A 274 -45.54 8.14 1.15
N ASN A 275 -45.37 7.98 2.47
CA ASN A 275 -46.36 8.40 3.46
C ASN A 275 -46.56 9.91 3.47
N ARG A 276 -45.46 10.68 3.39
CA ARG A 276 -45.51 12.13 3.34
C ARG A 276 -46.25 12.64 2.11
N PHE A 277 -45.99 12.05 0.94
CA PHE A 277 -46.74 12.36 -0.29
C PHE A 277 -48.24 12.14 -0.12
N LYS A 278 -48.65 11.02 0.49
CA LYS A 278 -50.06 10.72 0.76
C LYS A 278 -50.71 11.72 1.71
N GLN A 279 -49.97 12.18 2.73
CA GLN A 279 -50.47 13.20 3.65
C GLN A 279 -50.64 14.56 2.98
N GLU A 280 -49.71 14.96 2.11
CA GLU A 280 -49.74 16.27 1.45
C GLU A 280 -50.72 16.33 0.27
N THR A 281 -50.90 15.23 -0.47
CA THR A 281 -51.73 15.21 -1.69
C THR A 281 -53.08 14.51 -1.52
N GLY A 282 -53.25 13.70 -0.48
CA GLY A 282 -54.41 12.82 -0.29
C GLY A 282 -54.39 11.55 -1.14
N GLU A 283 -53.43 11.44 -2.08
CA GLU A 283 -53.35 10.35 -3.06
C GLU A 283 -52.21 9.38 -2.74
N ASP A 284 -52.35 8.11 -3.13
CA ASP A 284 -51.27 7.14 -2.99
C ASP A 284 -50.11 7.42 -3.97
N TRP A 285 -48.87 7.18 -3.53
CA TRP A 285 -47.67 7.36 -4.38
C TRP A 285 -47.74 6.59 -5.71
N HIS A 286 -48.47 5.48 -5.73
CA HIS A 286 -48.74 4.67 -6.92
C HIS A 286 -50.23 4.64 -7.29
N ALA A 287 -50.96 5.76 -7.18
CA ALA A 287 -52.39 5.88 -7.52
C ALA A 287 -52.72 5.72 -9.03
N GLY A 288 -51.82 5.12 -9.81
CA GLY A 288 -52.05 4.82 -11.23
C GLY A 288 -52.80 3.51 -11.41
N ASP A 289 -54.02 3.56 -11.95
CA ASP A 289 -54.74 2.37 -12.38
C ASP A 289 -54.11 1.74 -13.62
N ARG A 290 -53.81 0.43 -13.56
CA ARG A 290 -53.49 -0.34 -14.77
C ARG A 290 -54.77 -0.59 -15.57
N ARG A 291 -54.99 0.22 -16.60
CA ARG A 291 -56.06 0.00 -17.59
C ARG A 291 -55.53 -0.85 -18.74
N THR A 292 -56.25 -1.92 -19.09
CA THR A 292 -55.99 -2.75 -20.26
C THR A 292 -56.39 -2.02 -21.53
N GLY A 293 -55.47 -1.92 -22.50
CA GLY A 293 -55.68 -1.26 -23.80
C GLY A 293 -54.68 -0.13 -24.06
N ARG A 294 -54.62 0.33 -25.31
CA ARG A 294 -53.83 1.52 -25.69
C ARG A 294 -54.60 2.76 -25.19
N PRO A 295 -53.96 3.75 -24.54
CA PRO A 295 -54.63 4.97 -24.12
C PRO A 295 -55.39 5.56 -25.31
N ALA A 296 -56.67 5.87 -25.14
CA ALA A 296 -57.42 6.55 -26.19
C ALA A 296 -56.70 7.86 -26.49
N LYS A 297 -56.29 8.09 -27.75
CA LYS A 297 -55.72 9.37 -28.20
C LYS A 297 -56.81 10.43 -28.13
N ASN A 298 -57.02 10.98 -26.94
CA ASN A 298 -57.87 12.14 -26.72
C ASN A 298 -57.22 13.39 -27.35
N ALA A 299 -58.03 14.40 -27.65
CA ALA A 299 -57.60 15.59 -28.38
C ALA A 299 -56.43 16.33 -27.69
N SER A 300 -56.30 16.22 -26.36
CA SER A 300 -55.14 16.73 -25.62
C SER A 300 -53.87 15.93 -25.90
N ALA A 301 -53.92 14.60 -25.85
CA ALA A 301 -52.79 13.74 -26.17
C ALA A 301 -52.33 13.89 -27.64
N GLN A 302 -53.28 14.12 -28.56
CA GLN A 302 -52.94 14.43 -29.96
C GLN A 302 -52.29 15.81 -30.11
N ARG A 303 -52.67 16.80 -29.29
CA ARG A 303 -52.02 18.12 -29.27
C ARG A 303 -50.62 18.04 -28.69
N ASP A 304 -50.42 17.32 -27.60
CA ASP A 304 -49.10 17.14 -27.00
C ASP A 304 -48.15 16.37 -27.93
N GLU A 305 -48.65 15.35 -28.63
CA GLU A 305 -47.89 14.60 -29.64
C GLU A 305 -47.58 15.47 -30.87
N ALA A 306 -48.54 16.31 -31.31
CA ALA A 306 -48.32 17.27 -32.40
C ALA A 306 -47.35 18.40 -32.02
N ASP A 307 -47.42 18.92 -30.79
CA ASP A 307 -46.49 19.93 -30.28
C ASP A 307 -45.08 19.33 -30.12
N TYR A 308 -44.98 18.09 -29.64
CA TYR A 308 -43.72 17.35 -29.57
C TYR A 308 -43.11 17.12 -30.98
N ASP A 309 -43.92 16.70 -31.96
CA ASP A 309 -43.47 16.49 -33.33
C ASP A 309 -43.09 17.80 -34.05
N ARG A 310 -43.75 18.91 -33.71
CA ARG A 310 -43.40 20.25 -34.18
C ARG A 310 -42.09 20.74 -33.57
N PHE A 311 -41.87 20.46 -32.29
CA PHE A 311 -40.62 20.78 -31.59
C PHE A 311 -39.43 19.94 -32.12
N MET A 312 -39.68 18.69 -32.49
CA MET A 312 -38.70 17.79 -33.09
C MET A 312 -38.53 17.97 -34.61
N GLY A 313 -39.18 18.96 -35.22
CA GLY A 313 -39.05 19.30 -36.64
C GLY A 313 -39.60 18.23 -37.61
N LYS A 314 -40.47 17.34 -37.13
CA LYS A 314 -41.07 16.25 -37.92
C LYS A 314 -42.42 16.62 -38.54
N ALA A 315 -43.03 17.72 -38.10
CA ALA A 315 -44.22 18.30 -38.71
C ALA A 315 -43.87 19.63 -39.38
N LYS A 316 -44.25 19.80 -40.66
CA LYS A 316 -44.15 21.07 -41.41
C LYS A 316 -45.16 22.08 -40.90
#